data_AF-A0A9W4ULV7-F1
#
_entry.id   AF-A0A9W4ULV7-F1
#
_cell.length_a   1.000
_cell.length_b   1.000
_cell.length_c   1.000
_cell.angle_alpha   90.00
_cell.angle_beta   90.00
_cell.angle_gamma   90.00
#
_symmetry.space_group_name_H-M   'P 1'
#
loop_
_entity.id
_entity.type
_entity.pdbx_description
1 polymer ?
#
loop_
_entity_poly.entity_id
_entity_poly.type
_entity_poly.pdbx_seq_one_letter_code
_entity_poly.pdbx_strand_id
1 'polypeptide(L)'
;MKIFEILEDSGKPMSVAEVSTIIKAEDILIARILRCLASYGIITETGVNEFQRNNVSGHLAQPGNAAAIKHYFDACGPMWPALPTFLEKQGYKNPTDSHNTAWQEGVGCKESCFEWTMINPSAFETFNIYMAARRQNQATWFDAYTVLEDVSKDDPKLTSDRVLLIDVGGGLGHQASDFRANFPELPGKVINMDLPFAVEQAKSMSGPGVEHIGHDFFKP
;
A
#
# COMPACT_ATOMS: atom_id res chain seq x y z
N MET A 1 -12.17 11.69 8.71
CA MET A 1 -12.01 12.70 9.78
C MET A 1 -10.63 13.34 9.78
N LYS A 2 -9.56 12.70 9.27
CA LYS A 2 -8.22 13.28 9.10
C LYS A 2 -7.62 13.91 10.37
N ILE A 3 -7.90 13.33 11.54
CA ILE A 3 -7.50 13.90 12.84
C ILE A 3 -5.98 14.00 12.94
N PHE A 4 -5.26 13.00 12.44
CA PHE A 4 -3.79 12.97 12.54
C PHE A 4 -3.16 14.05 11.66
N GLU A 5 -3.66 14.22 10.44
CA GLU A 5 -3.21 15.25 9.50
C GLU A 5 -3.51 16.65 10.04
N ILE A 6 -4.71 16.87 10.61
CA ILE A 6 -5.08 18.15 11.22
C ILE A 6 -4.12 18.52 12.37
N LEU A 7 -3.79 17.57 13.24
CA LEU A 7 -2.88 17.80 14.36
C LEU A 7 -1.42 17.92 13.92
N GLU A 8 -1.03 17.25 12.83
CA GLU A 8 0.31 17.38 12.24
C GLU A 8 0.48 18.77 11.60
N ASP A 9 -0.48 19.19 10.78
CA ASP A 9 -0.48 20.47 10.06
C ASP A 9 -0.53 21.68 11.01
N SER A 10 -1.16 21.54 12.18
CA SER A 10 -1.26 22.64 13.14
C SER A 10 0.09 23.02 13.76
N GLY A 11 1.00 22.05 13.94
CA GLY A 11 2.29 22.22 14.61
C GLY A 11 2.21 22.64 16.09
N LYS A 12 1.02 22.68 16.69
CA LYS A 12 0.77 23.16 18.07
C LYS A 12 -0.41 22.43 18.73
N PRO A 13 -0.56 22.51 20.07
CA PRO A 13 -1.78 22.08 20.74
C PRO A 13 -3.03 22.72 20.14
N MET A 14 -4.07 21.89 19.98
CA MET A 14 -5.38 22.29 19.50
C MET A 14 -6.45 21.90 20.51
N SER A 15 -7.37 22.82 20.75
CA SER A 15 -8.57 22.56 21.52
C SER A 15 -9.55 21.65 20.75
N VAL A 16 -10.41 20.95 21.48
CA VAL A 16 -11.54 20.20 20.90
C VAL A 16 -12.35 21.09 19.96
N ALA A 17 -12.67 22.32 20.35
CA ALA A 17 -13.49 23.24 19.55
C ALA A 17 -12.84 23.61 18.22
N GLU A 18 -11.51 23.82 18.19
CA GLU A 18 -10.77 24.07 16.95
C GLU A 18 -10.83 22.86 16.01
N VAL A 19 -10.56 21.66 16.55
CA VAL A 19 -10.61 20.41 15.76
C VAL A 19 -12.03 20.14 15.25
N SER A 20 -13.05 20.30 16.09
CA SER A 20 -14.46 20.16 15.71
C SER A 20 -14.87 21.12 14.60
N THR A 21 -14.42 22.37 14.65
CA THR A 21 -14.72 23.38 13.63
C THR A 21 -14.16 22.97 12.27
N ILE A 22 -12.93 22.44 12.24
CA ILE A 22 -12.29 21.96 11.01
C ILE A 22 -13.02 20.73 10.45
N ILE A 23 -13.31 19.76 11.32
CA ILE A 23 -13.96 18.49 10.92
C ILE A 23 -15.45 18.67 10.63
N LYS A 24 -16.06 19.77 11.11
CA LYS A 24 -17.50 20.03 11.09
C LYS A 24 -18.27 18.94 11.83
N ALA A 25 -17.82 18.62 13.05
CA ALA A 25 -18.40 17.61 13.92
C ALA A 25 -18.73 18.20 15.31
N GLU A 26 -19.55 17.51 16.08
CA GLU A 26 -19.90 17.93 17.45
C GLU A 26 -18.71 17.79 18.42
N ASP A 27 -18.54 18.78 19.31
CA ASP A 27 -17.47 18.82 20.31
C ASP A 27 -17.45 17.58 21.21
N ILE A 28 -18.61 17.08 21.62
CA ILE A 28 -18.69 15.91 22.49
C ILE A 28 -18.14 14.67 21.78
N LEU A 29 -18.42 14.52 20.48
CA LEU A 29 -17.91 13.41 19.69
C LEU A 29 -16.39 13.50 19.53
N ILE A 30 -15.88 14.67 19.14
CA ILE A 30 -14.44 14.90 18.97
C ILE A 30 -13.69 14.73 20.28
N ALA A 31 -14.19 15.26 21.39
CA ALA A 31 -13.60 15.08 22.71
C ALA A 31 -13.46 13.60 23.09
N ARG A 32 -14.49 12.77 22.84
CA ARG A 32 -14.45 11.33 23.14
C ARG A 32 -13.41 10.59 22.30
N ILE A 33 -13.31 10.92 21.01
CA ILE A 33 -12.34 10.32 20.10
C ILE A 33 -10.91 10.73 20.50
N LEU A 34 -10.65 12.02 20.71
CA LEU A 34 -9.33 12.52 21.08
C LEU A 34 -8.85 11.97 22.42
N ARG A 35 -9.72 11.91 23.45
CA ARG A 35 -9.37 11.29 24.74
C ARG A 35 -9.05 9.80 24.61
N CYS A 36 -9.79 9.07 23.78
CA CYS A 36 -9.52 7.67 23.50
C CYS A 36 -8.13 7.52 22.85
N LEU A 37 -7.85 8.27 21.79
CA LEU A 37 -6.55 8.27 21.11
C LEU A 37 -5.42 8.64 22.08
N ALA A 38 -5.61 9.63 22.95
CA ALA A 38 -4.63 10.04 23.95
C ALA A 38 -4.37 8.94 24.99
N SER A 39 -5.42 8.23 25.45
CA SER A 39 -5.28 7.13 26.41
C SER A 39 -4.47 5.95 25.88
N TYR A 40 -4.45 5.74 24.56
CA TYR A 40 -3.60 4.75 23.89
C TYR A 40 -2.23 5.30 23.49
N GLY A 41 -1.91 6.55 23.84
CA GLY A 41 -0.65 7.21 23.48
C GLY A 41 -0.52 7.56 22.00
N ILE A 42 -1.61 7.54 21.23
CA ILE A 42 -1.60 7.84 19.79
C ILE A 42 -1.43 9.35 19.55
N ILE A 43 -1.98 10.18 20.44
CA ILE A 43 -1.78 11.64 20.49
C ILE A 43 -1.45 12.04 21.94
N THR A 44 -1.07 13.29 22.17
CA THR A 44 -0.78 13.81 23.52
C THR A 44 -1.87 14.77 23.98
N GLU A 45 -2.47 14.53 25.15
CA GLU A 45 -3.32 15.51 25.85
C GLU A 45 -2.42 16.50 26.61
N THR A 46 -2.50 17.79 26.28
CA THR A 46 -1.66 18.86 26.85
C THR A 46 -2.39 19.69 27.89
N GLY A 47 -3.72 19.58 27.93
CA GLY A 47 -4.58 20.30 28.86
C GLY A 47 -6.02 19.81 28.75
N VAL A 48 -6.91 20.42 29.54
CA VAL A 48 -8.33 20.08 29.51
C VAL A 48 -8.89 20.39 28.12
N ASN A 49 -9.33 19.34 27.40
CA ASN A 49 -9.83 19.43 26.04
C ASN A 49 -8.82 20.01 25.04
N GLU A 50 -7.52 19.79 25.26
CA GLU A 50 -6.46 20.25 24.38
C GLU A 50 -5.49 19.11 24.06
N PHE A 51 -5.22 18.92 22.77
CA PHE A 51 -4.45 17.79 22.26
C PHE A 51 -3.47 18.24 21.19
N GLN A 52 -2.34 17.54 21.10
CA GLN A 52 -1.34 17.76 20.05
C GLN A 52 -0.85 16.44 19.46
N ARG A 53 -0.23 16.53 18.28
CA ARG A 53 0.46 15.40 17.67
C ARG A 53 1.65 14.90 18.51
N ASN A 54 1.99 13.63 18.36
CA ASN A 54 3.24 13.05 18.83
C ASN A 54 3.91 12.23 17.71
N ASN A 55 4.94 11.44 18.03
CA ASN A 55 5.61 10.60 17.04
C ASN A 55 4.67 9.56 16.42
N VAL A 56 3.74 8.96 17.17
CA VAL A 56 2.79 7.96 16.65
C VAL A 56 1.81 8.60 15.68
N SER A 57 1.09 9.66 16.08
CA SER A 57 0.17 10.34 15.17
C SER A 57 0.86 10.95 13.96
N GLY A 58 2.10 11.43 14.10
CA GLY A 58 2.88 11.96 12.98
C GLY A 58 3.20 10.89 11.93
N HIS A 59 3.46 9.65 12.36
CA HIS A 59 3.57 8.53 11.41
C HIS A 59 2.22 8.20 10.77
N LEU A 60 1.12 8.22 11.53
CA LEU A 60 -0.23 7.93 11.01
C LEU A 60 -0.77 9.02 10.07
N ALA A 61 -0.26 10.24 10.16
CA ALA A 61 -0.57 11.34 9.24
C ALA A 61 0.10 11.16 7.86
N GLN A 62 1.14 10.33 7.75
CA GLN A 62 1.80 10.10 6.46
C GLN A 62 0.86 9.35 5.50
N PRO A 63 0.68 9.81 4.24
CA PRO A 63 -0.29 9.24 3.31
C PRO A 63 -0.18 7.72 3.15
N GLY A 64 1.06 7.21 3.08
CA GLY A 64 1.36 5.79 2.99
C GLY A 64 0.86 4.95 4.17
N ASN A 65 1.12 5.43 5.38
CA ASN A 65 0.71 4.75 6.61
C ASN A 65 -0.80 4.86 6.84
N ALA A 66 -1.39 6.02 6.55
CA ALA A 66 -2.84 6.19 6.55
C ALA A 66 -3.52 5.22 5.58
N ALA A 67 -2.98 5.09 4.36
CA ALA A 67 -3.45 4.12 3.38
C ALA A 67 -3.29 2.67 3.84
N ALA A 68 -2.19 2.33 4.52
CA ALA A 68 -1.99 1.01 5.12
C ALA A 68 -3.09 0.66 6.12
N ILE A 69 -3.36 1.55 7.09
CA ILE A 69 -4.40 1.35 8.10
C ILE A 69 -5.77 1.22 7.44
N LYS A 70 -6.07 2.08 6.46
CA LYS A 70 -7.32 2.01 5.69
C LYS A 70 -7.45 0.69 4.93
N HIS A 71 -6.39 0.21 4.28
CA HIS A 71 -6.40 -1.08 3.59
C HIS A 71 -6.70 -2.23 4.57
N TYR A 72 -6.02 -2.29 5.71
CA TYR A 72 -6.28 -3.32 6.71
C TYR A 72 -7.68 -3.25 7.29
N PHE A 73 -8.21 -2.04 7.53
CA PHE A 73 -9.54 -1.91 8.12
C PHE A 73 -10.65 -2.21 7.11
N ASP A 74 -10.56 -1.70 5.89
CA ASP A 74 -11.63 -1.79 4.90
C ASP A 74 -11.58 -3.09 4.09
N ALA A 75 -10.39 -3.54 3.69
CA ALA A 75 -10.24 -4.71 2.83
C ALA A 75 -9.99 -5.99 3.63
N CYS A 76 -9.18 -5.95 4.70
CA CYS A 76 -8.88 -7.15 5.49
C CYS A 76 -9.79 -7.31 6.72
N GLY A 77 -10.18 -6.20 7.33
CA GLY A 77 -10.89 -6.14 8.60
C GLY A 77 -12.18 -6.96 8.64
N PRO A 78 -13.05 -6.90 7.63
CA PRO A 78 -14.30 -7.66 7.62
C PRO A 78 -14.11 -9.18 7.64
N MET A 79 -12.97 -9.69 7.15
CA MET A 79 -12.65 -11.12 7.17
C MET A 79 -12.43 -11.62 8.60
N TRP A 80 -11.83 -10.84 9.49
CA TRP A 80 -11.45 -11.29 10.83
C TRP A 80 -12.63 -11.78 11.68
N PRO A 81 -13.76 -11.04 11.80
CA PRO A 81 -14.93 -11.55 12.51
C PRO A 81 -15.67 -12.67 11.75
N ALA A 82 -15.53 -12.76 10.42
CA ALA A 82 -16.16 -13.81 9.62
C ALA A 82 -15.41 -15.15 9.70
N LEU A 83 -14.10 -15.12 9.94
CA LEU A 83 -13.21 -16.28 9.90
C LEU A 83 -13.67 -17.46 10.77
N PRO A 84 -14.06 -17.28 12.05
CA PRO A 84 -14.49 -18.41 12.88
C PRO A 84 -15.69 -19.15 12.30
N THR A 85 -16.73 -18.41 11.91
CA THR A 85 -17.95 -18.97 11.33
C THR A 85 -17.69 -19.64 9.98
N PHE A 86 -16.85 -19.03 9.13
CA PHE A 86 -16.46 -19.62 7.86
C PHE A 86 -15.73 -20.96 8.06
N LEU A 87 -14.74 -21.01 8.95
CA LEU A 87 -13.99 -22.24 9.21
C LEU A 87 -14.88 -23.36 9.77
N GLU A 88 -15.82 -23.03 10.66
CA GLU A 88 -16.82 -23.99 11.16
C GLU A 88 -17.67 -24.55 10.02
N LYS A 89 -18.22 -23.69 9.14
CA LYS A 89 -19.01 -24.11 7.96
C LYS A 89 -18.21 -25.01 7.01
N GLN A 90 -16.91 -24.74 6.84
CA GLN A 90 -16.02 -25.54 6.00
C GLN A 90 -15.55 -26.84 6.69
N GLY A 91 -15.98 -27.10 7.93
CA GLY A 91 -15.52 -28.26 8.71
C GLY A 91 -14.03 -28.22 8.98
N TYR A 92 -13.47 -27.02 9.17
CA TYR A 92 -12.05 -26.75 9.42
C TYR A 92 -11.10 -27.31 8.36
N LYS A 93 -11.58 -27.44 7.12
CA LYS A 93 -10.74 -27.80 5.97
C LYS A 93 -9.98 -26.60 5.45
N ASN A 94 -8.80 -26.85 4.88
CA ASN A 94 -8.01 -25.82 4.23
C ASN A 94 -8.79 -25.24 3.03
N PRO A 95 -8.99 -23.91 2.97
CA PRO A 95 -9.51 -23.26 1.77
C PRO A 95 -8.50 -23.40 0.63
N THR A 96 -8.95 -23.86 -0.53
CA THR A 96 -8.10 -24.05 -1.72
C THR A 96 -8.56 -23.21 -2.91
N ASP A 97 -9.61 -22.41 -2.73
CA ASP A 97 -10.22 -21.58 -3.76
C ASP A 97 -10.18 -20.12 -3.29
N SER A 98 -9.52 -19.26 -4.06
CA SER A 98 -9.40 -17.82 -3.75
C SER A 98 -10.73 -17.07 -3.79
N HIS A 99 -11.76 -17.66 -4.42
CA HIS A 99 -13.13 -17.12 -4.48
C HIS A 99 -14.01 -17.65 -3.36
N ASN A 100 -13.49 -18.55 -2.51
CA ASN A 100 -14.23 -19.13 -1.38
C ASN A 100 -13.37 -19.21 -0.12
N THR A 101 -13.22 -18.07 0.54
CA THR A 101 -12.54 -17.90 1.81
C THR A 101 -13.41 -17.09 2.78
N ALA A 102 -12.98 -16.95 4.04
CA ALA A 102 -13.62 -16.03 4.99
C ALA A 102 -13.67 -14.58 4.50
N TRP A 103 -12.80 -14.22 3.55
CA TRP A 103 -12.74 -12.88 3.00
C TRP A 103 -14.03 -12.51 2.27
N GLN A 104 -14.55 -13.42 1.43
CA GLN A 104 -15.83 -13.22 0.74
C GLN A 104 -17.01 -13.11 1.71
N GLU A 105 -17.03 -13.93 2.77
CA GLU A 105 -18.07 -13.83 3.81
C GLU A 105 -18.01 -12.50 4.56
N GLY A 106 -16.80 -12.01 4.87
CA GLY A 106 -16.60 -10.75 5.57
C GLY A 106 -16.94 -9.53 4.72
N VAL A 107 -16.45 -9.49 3.48
CA VAL A 107 -16.61 -8.34 2.58
C VAL A 107 -17.96 -8.35 1.87
N GLY A 108 -18.60 -9.51 1.73
CA GLY A 108 -19.91 -9.65 1.09
C GLY A 108 -19.85 -9.59 -0.43
N CYS A 109 -18.84 -10.21 -1.04
CA CYS A 109 -18.62 -10.22 -2.49
C CYS A 109 -18.30 -11.64 -3.02
N LYS A 110 -18.20 -11.80 -4.34
CA LYS A 110 -17.92 -13.10 -4.99
C LYS A 110 -16.53 -13.17 -5.62
N GLU A 111 -15.96 -12.02 -5.86
CA GLU A 111 -14.63 -11.80 -6.39
C GLU A 111 -13.57 -12.32 -5.41
N SER A 112 -12.40 -12.67 -5.93
CA SER A 112 -11.18 -12.77 -5.11
C SER A 112 -10.79 -11.38 -4.58
N CYS A 113 -9.94 -11.35 -3.54
CA CYS A 113 -9.45 -10.10 -2.95
C CYS A 113 -8.82 -9.16 -3.98
N PHE A 114 -8.05 -9.71 -4.93
CA PHE A 114 -7.43 -8.91 -5.99
C PHE A 114 -8.48 -8.40 -6.98
N GLU A 115 -9.39 -9.24 -7.47
CA GLU A 115 -10.47 -8.82 -8.37
C GLU A 115 -11.32 -7.70 -7.78
N TRP A 116 -11.72 -7.84 -6.52
CA TRP A 116 -12.47 -6.80 -5.82
C TRP A 116 -11.67 -5.50 -5.70
N THR A 117 -10.37 -5.59 -5.39
CA THR A 117 -9.48 -4.42 -5.33
C THR A 117 -9.43 -3.71 -6.68
N MET A 118 -9.40 -4.46 -7.79
CA MET A 118 -9.34 -3.91 -9.15
C MET A 118 -10.63 -3.20 -9.57
N ILE A 119 -11.80 -3.71 -9.18
CA ILE A 119 -13.11 -3.12 -9.53
C ILE A 119 -13.59 -2.04 -8.57
N ASN A 120 -12.93 -1.87 -7.43
CA ASN A 120 -13.23 -0.83 -6.44
C ASN A 120 -12.16 0.28 -6.49
N PRO A 121 -12.45 1.43 -7.14
CA PRO A 121 -11.45 2.48 -7.33
C PRO A 121 -10.83 3.00 -6.04
N SER A 122 -11.60 3.10 -4.95
CA SER A 122 -11.08 3.58 -3.67
C SER A 122 -10.15 2.56 -3.00
N ALA A 123 -10.49 1.27 -3.09
CA ALA A 123 -9.62 0.21 -2.58
C ALA A 123 -8.33 0.14 -3.40
N PHE A 124 -8.44 0.25 -4.73
CA PHE A 124 -7.31 0.27 -5.64
C PHE A 124 -6.34 1.41 -5.36
N GLU A 125 -6.84 2.64 -5.24
CA GLU A 125 -6.03 3.81 -4.92
C GLU A 125 -5.33 3.64 -3.55
N THR A 126 -6.09 3.24 -2.53
CA THR A 126 -5.56 2.99 -1.19
C THR A 126 -4.46 1.93 -1.21
N PHE A 127 -4.68 0.82 -1.93
CA PHE A 127 -3.73 -0.28 -2.04
C PHE A 127 -2.43 0.17 -2.69
N ASN A 128 -2.50 0.95 -3.78
CA ASN A 128 -1.31 1.44 -4.47
C ASN A 128 -0.51 2.45 -3.64
N ILE A 129 -1.17 3.39 -2.95
CA ILE A 129 -0.49 4.34 -2.04
C ILE A 129 0.22 3.57 -0.92
N TYR A 130 -0.44 2.58 -0.33
CA TYR A 130 0.16 1.71 0.68
C TYR A 130 1.36 0.94 0.12
N MET A 131 1.22 0.31 -1.05
CA MET A 131 2.28 -0.51 -1.62
C MET A 131 3.53 0.29 -1.98
N ALA A 132 3.36 1.52 -2.50
CA ALA A 132 4.47 2.42 -2.74
C ALA A 132 5.18 2.81 -1.43
N ALA A 133 4.42 3.17 -0.39
CA ALA A 133 4.98 3.58 0.89
C ALA A 133 5.66 2.43 1.65
N ARG A 134 5.10 1.22 1.59
CA ARG A 134 5.66 0.02 2.24
C ARG A 134 7.09 -0.25 1.78
N ARG A 135 7.42 0.09 0.53
CA ARG A 135 8.76 -0.08 -0.06
C ARG A 135 9.73 1.03 0.29
N GLN A 136 9.26 2.20 0.72
CA GLN A 136 10.16 3.31 1.04
C GLN A 136 11.11 2.91 2.16
N ASN A 137 12.40 3.19 1.96
CA ASN A 137 13.49 2.87 2.89
C ASN A 137 13.68 1.37 3.19
N GLN A 138 13.12 0.46 2.38
CA GLN A 138 13.44 -0.96 2.47
C GLN A 138 14.65 -1.28 1.59
N ALA A 139 15.50 -2.19 2.07
CA ALA A 139 16.51 -2.81 1.22
C ALA A 139 15.82 -3.55 0.07
N THR A 140 16.39 -3.42 -1.11
CA THR A 140 15.98 -4.11 -2.32
C THR A 140 16.74 -5.43 -2.45
N TRP A 141 16.29 -6.32 -3.33
CA TRP A 141 16.95 -7.62 -3.52
C TRP A 141 18.37 -7.47 -4.09
N PHE A 142 18.63 -6.43 -4.88
CA PHE A 142 19.97 -6.15 -5.45
C PHE A 142 20.92 -5.44 -4.48
N ASP A 143 20.48 -5.11 -3.25
CA ASP A 143 21.41 -4.78 -2.16
C ASP A 143 22.10 -6.04 -1.60
N ALA A 144 21.47 -7.22 -1.80
CA ALA A 144 22.01 -8.50 -1.38
C ALA A 144 22.53 -9.35 -2.55
N TYR A 145 21.97 -9.18 -3.74
CA TYR A 145 22.34 -9.93 -4.93
C TYR A 145 23.36 -9.16 -5.79
N THR A 146 24.44 -9.85 -6.18
CA THR A 146 25.56 -9.27 -6.92
C THR A 146 25.26 -9.18 -8.42
N VAL A 147 24.34 -8.29 -8.80
CA VAL A 147 23.90 -8.08 -10.20
C VAL A 147 25.06 -7.98 -11.19
N LEU A 148 26.12 -7.23 -10.84
CA LEU A 148 27.26 -6.99 -11.72
C LEU A 148 28.21 -8.17 -11.88
N GLU A 149 28.14 -9.18 -11.01
CA GLU A 149 28.91 -10.42 -11.16
C GLU A 149 28.24 -11.36 -12.17
N ASP A 150 26.91 -11.45 -12.13
CA ASP A 150 26.13 -12.29 -13.03
C ASP A 150 25.85 -11.64 -14.38
N VAL A 151 25.73 -10.32 -14.41
CA VAL A 151 25.57 -9.52 -15.63
C VAL A 151 26.88 -8.83 -15.96
N SER A 152 27.74 -9.53 -16.71
CA SER A 152 28.98 -8.94 -17.20
C SER A 152 28.70 -7.86 -18.24
N LYS A 153 29.22 -6.66 -18.00
CA LYS A 153 29.19 -5.55 -18.98
C LYS A 153 29.94 -5.87 -20.27
N ASP A 154 30.86 -6.83 -20.20
CA ASP A 154 31.66 -7.29 -21.33
C ASP A 154 31.00 -8.46 -22.07
N ASP A 155 29.81 -8.92 -21.66
CA ASP A 155 29.07 -9.94 -22.41
C ASP A 155 28.62 -9.37 -23.76
N PRO A 156 29.13 -9.89 -24.90
CA PRO A 156 28.74 -9.42 -26.23
C PRO A 156 27.26 -9.63 -26.55
N LYS A 157 26.53 -10.45 -25.77
CA LYS A 157 25.08 -10.65 -25.90
C LYS A 157 24.26 -9.59 -25.15
N LEU A 158 24.88 -8.79 -24.29
CA LEU A 158 24.23 -7.72 -23.54
C LEU A 158 24.11 -6.48 -24.43
N THR A 159 23.10 -6.49 -25.29
CA THR A 159 22.81 -5.40 -26.24
C THR A 159 21.61 -4.58 -25.78
N SER A 160 21.45 -3.36 -26.31
CA SER A 160 20.32 -2.48 -26.01
C SER A 160 18.94 -3.11 -26.31
N ASP A 161 18.88 -4.01 -27.28
CA ASP A 161 17.64 -4.66 -27.70
C ASP A 161 17.30 -5.91 -26.87
N ARG A 162 18.28 -6.48 -26.17
CA ARG A 162 18.10 -7.66 -25.33
C ARG A 162 17.33 -7.29 -24.07
N VAL A 163 16.36 -8.11 -23.68
CA VAL A 163 15.72 -7.97 -22.36
C VAL A 163 16.71 -8.36 -21.27
N LEU A 164 16.99 -7.43 -20.35
CA LEU A 164 17.86 -7.59 -19.20
C LEU A 164 17.08 -8.05 -17.97
N LEU A 165 15.93 -7.43 -17.70
CA LEU A 165 15.08 -7.74 -16.54
C LEU A 165 13.61 -7.74 -16.94
N ILE A 166 12.86 -8.70 -16.39
CA ILE A 166 11.40 -8.72 -16.42
C ILE A 166 10.90 -8.79 -14.97
N ASP A 167 10.20 -7.76 -14.52
CA ASP A 167 9.49 -7.69 -13.25
C ASP A 167 8.07 -8.24 -13.45
N VAL A 168 7.87 -9.54 -13.16
CA VAL A 168 6.61 -10.27 -13.39
C VAL A 168 5.68 -10.11 -12.19
N GLY A 169 4.49 -9.54 -12.41
CA GLY A 169 3.61 -9.11 -11.31
C GLY A 169 4.15 -7.87 -10.58
N GLY A 170 4.84 -6.99 -11.30
CA GLY A 170 5.57 -5.85 -10.73
C GLY A 170 4.69 -4.68 -10.28
N GLY A 171 3.38 -4.75 -10.53
CA GLY A 171 2.39 -3.72 -10.23
C GLY A 171 2.73 -2.42 -10.97
N LEU A 172 3.04 -1.40 -10.19
CA LEU A 172 3.45 -0.08 -10.70
C LEU A 172 4.89 -0.03 -11.21
N GLY A 173 5.64 -1.14 -11.13
CA GLY A 173 7.01 -1.24 -11.65
C GLY A 173 8.06 -0.57 -10.79
N HIS A 174 7.86 -0.49 -9.48
CA HIS A 174 8.85 0.14 -8.60
C HIS A 174 10.19 -0.62 -8.61
N GLN A 175 10.20 -1.97 -8.61
CA GLN A 175 11.49 -2.70 -8.62
C GLN A 175 12.20 -2.55 -9.96
N ALA A 176 11.47 -2.63 -11.07
CA ALA A 176 12.01 -2.32 -12.39
C ALA A 176 12.62 -0.90 -12.45
N SER A 177 11.95 0.09 -11.87
CA SER A 177 12.43 1.48 -11.83
C SER A 177 13.66 1.64 -10.95
N ASP A 178 13.64 1.06 -9.74
CA ASP A 178 14.77 1.12 -8.80
C ASP A 178 15.99 0.41 -9.39
N PHE A 179 15.80 -0.74 -10.05
CA PHE A 179 16.87 -1.45 -10.76
C PHE A 179 17.48 -0.57 -11.85
N ARG A 180 16.66 0.07 -12.69
CA ARG A 180 17.15 0.96 -13.74
C ARG A 180 17.90 2.16 -13.18
N ALA A 181 17.45 2.72 -12.06
CA ALA A 181 18.10 3.84 -11.40
C ALA A 181 19.45 3.48 -10.78
N ASN A 182 19.58 2.25 -10.24
CA ASN A 182 20.82 1.76 -9.62
C ASN A 182 21.85 1.23 -10.63
N PHE A 183 21.41 0.73 -11.78
CA PHE A 183 22.27 0.20 -12.83
C PHE A 183 22.01 0.89 -14.19
N PRO A 184 22.13 2.23 -14.27
CA PRO A 184 21.82 2.98 -15.49
C PRO A 184 22.76 2.65 -16.65
N GLU A 185 23.94 2.12 -16.36
CA GLU A 185 24.97 1.78 -17.33
C GLU A 185 24.81 0.38 -17.95
N LEU A 186 23.96 -0.49 -17.39
CA LEU A 186 23.69 -1.80 -17.97
C LEU A 186 22.81 -1.67 -19.22
N PRO A 187 23.28 -2.12 -20.41
CA PRO A 187 22.46 -2.12 -21.61
C PRO A 187 21.34 -3.16 -21.53
N GLY A 188 20.30 -2.96 -22.34
CA GLY A 188 19.16 -3.86 -22.47
C GLY A 188 17.87 -3.29 -21.90
N LYS A 189 16.76 -3.96 -22.17
CA LYS A 189 15.41 -3.56 -21.78
C LYS A 189 15.09 -4.03 -20.36
N VAL A 190 14.49 -3.15 -19.58
CA VAL A 190 13.89 -3.49 -18.28
C VAL A 190 12.38 -3.37 -18.48
N ILE A 191 11.67 -4.46 -18.21
CA ILE A 191 10.25 -4.60 -18.50
C ILE A 191 9.50 -4.85 -17.19
N ASN A 192 8.44 -4.08 -16.93
CA ASN A 192 7.44 -4.38 -15.91
C ASN A 192 6.23 -5.06 -16.57
N MET A 193 5.93 -6.28 -16.13
CA MET A 193 4.76 -7.05 -16.56
C MET A 193 3.76 -7.14 -15.43
N ASP A 194 2.52 -6.74 -15.71
CA ASP A 194 1.38 -6.94 -14.81
C ASP A 194 0.09 -6.96 -15.62
N LEU A 195 -1.05 -7.21 -14.99
CA LEU A 195 -2.34 -7.18 -15.64
C LEU A 195 -2.57 -5.81 -16.34
N PRO A 196 -3.28 -5.77 -17.49
CA PRO A 196 -3.35 -4.57 -18.34
C PRO A 196 -3.74 -3.28 -17.61
N PHE A 197 -4.70 -3.34 -16.68
CA PHE A 197 -5.14 -2.15 -15.93
C PHE A 197 -4.05 -1.61 -14.98
N ALA A 198 -3.24 -2.47 -14.35
CA ALA A 198 -2.16 -2.06 -13.46
C ALA A 198 -1.05 -1.37 -14.25
N VAL A 199 -0.73 -1.91 -15.43
CA VAL A 199 0.23 -1.34 -16.37
C VAL A 199 -0.20 0.03 -16.91
N GLU A 200 -1.48 0.23 -17.22
CA GLU A 200 -1.98 1.54 -17.66
C GLU A 200 -1.76 2.62 -16.58
N GLN A 201 -1.97 2.28 -15.31
CA GLN A 201 -1.67 3.20 -14.21
C GLN A 201 -0.14 3.40 -14.06
N ALA A 202 0.65 2.34 -14.15
CA ALA A 202 2.11 2.40 -14.06
C ALA A 202 2.69 3.38 -15.09
N LYS A 203 2.22 3.34 -16.34
CA LYS A 203 2.65 4.24 -17.43
C LYS A 203 2.49 5.72 -17.11
N SER A 204 1.51 6.08 -16.28
CA SER A 204 1.27 7.47 -15.87
C SER A 204 2.21 7.96 -14.75
N MET A 205 2.91 7.04 -14.07
CA MET A 205 3.75 7.33 -12.91
C MET A 205 5.22 6.94 -13.11
N SER A 206 5.53 6.20 -14.17
CA SER A 206 6.84 5.62 -14.43
C SER A 206 7.87 6.65 -14.92
N GLY A 207 9.09 6.55 -14.40
CA GLY A 207 10.27 7.26 -14.91
C GLY A 207 10.82 6.66 -16.21
N PRO A 208 11.78 7.34 -16.87
CA PRO A 208 12.36 6.85 -18.11
C PRO A 208 13.13 5.53 -17.91
N GLY A 209 13.12 4.65 -18.92
CA GLY A 209 13.98 3.46 -18.98
C GLY A 209 13.35 2.14 -18.51
N VAL A 210 12.03 2.13 -18.28
CA VAL A 210 11.22 0.93 -18.03
C VAL A 210 10.10 0.84 -19.07
N GLU A 211 9.93 -0.34 -19.68
CA GLU A 211 8.81 -0.66 -20.56
C GLU A 211 7.71 -1.35 -19.74
N HIS A 212 6.44 -0.98 -19.92
CA HIS A 212 5.32 -1.62 -19.21
C HIS A 212 4.44 -2.41 -20.17
N ILE A 213 4.29 -3.71 -19.92
CA ILE A 213 3.58 -4.65 -20.79
C ILE A 213 2.45 -5.33 -20.00
N GLY A 214 1.22 -5.20 -20.51
CA GLY A 214 0.07 -5.94 -19.98
C GLY A 214 0.21 -7.44 -20.23
N HIS A 215 0.33 -8.23 -19.16
CA HIS A 215 0.51 -9.68 -19.22
C HIS A 215 -0.15 -10.36 -18.02
N ASP A 216 -0.82 -11.47 -18.29
CA ASP A 216 -1.38 -12.37 -17.27
C ASP A 216 -0.40 -13.52 -17.11
N PHE A 217 0.33 -13.57 -15.99
CA PHE A 217 1.40 -14.54 -15.73
C PHE A 217 0.93 -16.00 -15.65
N PHE A 218 -0.38 -16.26 -15.70
CA PHE A 218 -0.93 -17.61 -15.82
C PHE A 218 -1.05 -18.05 -17.28
N LYS A 219 -0.71 -17.17 -18.23
CA LYS A 219 -0.70 -17.41 -19.66
C LYS A 219 0.74 -17.28 -20.20
N PRO A 220 1.09 -17.98 -21.29
CA PRO A 220 2.36 -17.79 -21.98
C PRO A 220 2.57 -16.36 -22.49
#